data_AF-A0A0C5WHN1-F1
#
_entry.id   AF-A0A0C5WHN1-F1
#
_cell.length_a   1.000
_cell.length_b   1.000
_cell.length_c   1.000
_cell.angle_alpha   90.00
_cell.angle_beta   90.00
_cell.angle_gamma   90.00
#
_symmetry.space_group_name_H-M   'P 1'
#
loop_
_entity.id
_entity.type
_entity.pdbx_description
1 polymer ?
#
loop_
_entity_poly.entity_id
_entity_poly.type
_entity_poly.pdbx_seq_one_letter_code
_entity_poly.pdbx_strand_id
1 'polypeptide(L)' 'MWHTAYGKTHQYFPIVKKEEYRKQFMNTAIDHYFNNSYKNVVSFFAKEEKISVDELKEIIALIEKQK' A
#
# COMPACT_ATOMS: atom_id res chain seq x y z
N MET A 1 18.88 -26.25 42.38
CA MET A 1 18.28 -24.92 42.18
C MET A 1 18.03 -24.76 40.69
N TRP A 2 16.81 -25.03 40.23
CA TRP A 2 16.43 -24.93 38.81
C TRP A 2 15.38 -23.83 38.70
N HIS A 3 15.78 -22.67 38.19
CA HIS A 3 14.90 -21.57 37.90
C HIS A 3 15.31 -21.02 36.54
N THR A 4 14.42 -21.17 35.56
CA THR A 4 14.56 -20.52 34.25
C THR A 4 13.64 -19.32 34.25
N ALA A 5 14.20 -18.13 34.45
CA ALA A 5 13.44 -16.88 34.35
C ALA A 5 13.14 -16.59 32.89
N TYR A 6 11.91 -16.86 32.44
CA TYR A 6 11.41 -16.29 31.19
C TYR A 6 11.07 -14.83 31.48
N GLY A 7 11.94 -13.91 31.03
CA GLY A 7 11.86 -12.48 31.33
C GLY A 7 10.50 -11.86 31.03
N LYS A 8 10.19 -10.74 31.70
CA LYS A 8 8.97 -9.93 31.53
C LYS A 8 8.94 -9.22 30.16
N THR A 9 8.94 -9.99 29.07
CA THR A 9 8.99 -9.44 27.72
C THR A 9 7.57 -9.39 27.15
N HIS A 10 7.17 -8.21 26.67
CA HIS A 10 5.89 -8.02 26.01
C HIS A 10 6.07 -8.25 24.52
N GLN A 11 5.37 -9.25 23.99
CA GLN A 11 5.31 -9.48 22.55
C GLN A 11 4.06 -8.81 22.00
N TYR A 12 4.25 -7.80 21.16
CA TYR A 12 3.16 -7.11 20.50
C TYR A 12 2.87 -7.76 19.15
N PHE A 13 1.61 -8.08 18.92
CA PHE A 13 1.13 -8.59 17.65
C PHE A 13 0.29 -7.51 16.96
N PRO A 14 0.36 -7.42 15.61
CA PRO A 14 -0.46 -6.49 14.88
C PRO A 14 -1.94 -6.86 15.04
N ILE A 15 -2.72 -5.94 15.61
CA ILE A 15 -4.17 -6.10 15.82
C ILE A 15 -4.91 -5.97 14.48
N VAL A 16 -4.32 -5.27 13.51
CA VAL A 16 -4.84 -5.07 12.16
C VAL A 16 -4.03 -5.85 11.14
N LYS A 17 -4.74 -6.40 10.15
CA LYS A 17 -4.09 -7.06 9.02
C LYS A 17 -3.32 -6.05 8.19
N LYS A 18 -2.13 -6.43 7.71
CA LYS A 18 -1.27 -5.58 6.88
C LYS A 18 -2.00 -5.00 5.66
N GLU A 19 -2.86 -5.79 5.04
CA GLU A 19 -3.64 -5.39 3.87
C GLU A 19 -4.63 -4.27 4.17
N GLU A 20 -5.30 -4.36 5.32
CA GLU A 20 -6.29 -3.38 5.77
C GLU A 20 -5.63 -2.06 6.13
N TYR A 21 -4.50 -2.14 6.86
CA TYR A 21 -3.67 -0.97 7.13
C TYR A 21 -3.17 -0.31 5.83
N ARG A 22 -2.68 -1.11 4.87
CA ARG A 22 -2.21 -0.59 3.58
C ARG A 22 -3.33 0.12 2.82
N LYS A 23 -4.53 -0.45 2.79
CA LYS A 23 -5.70 0.13 2.12
C LYS A 23 -6.08 1.46 2.75
N GLN A 24 -6.17 1.52 4.08
CA GLN A 24 -6.50 2.75 4.79
C GLN A 24 -5.44 3.83 4.57
N PHE A 25 -4.16 3.48 4.68
CA PHE A 25 -3.05 4.39 4.43
C PHE A 25 -3.08 4.97 3.02
N MET A 26 -3.31 4.13 2.00
CA MET A 26 -3.40 4.59 0.61
C MET A 26 -4.59 5.50 0.37
N ASN A 27 -5.75 5.21 0.94
CA ASN A 27 -6.91 6.09 0.84
C ASN A 27 -6.60 7.49 1.41
N THR A 28 -5.99 7.55 2.60
CA THR A 28 -5.61 8.82 3.23
C THR A 28 -4.56 9.58 2.40
N ALA A 29 -3.56 8.88 1.86
CA ALA A 29 -2.55 9.51 1.01
C ALA A 29 -3.17 10.08 -0.29
N ILE A 30 -4.08 9.35 -0.93
CA ILE A 30 -4.76 9.81 -2.15
C ILE A 30 -5.63 11.03 -1.86
N ASP A 31 -6.32 11.04 -0.72
CA ASP A 31 -7.13 12.18 -0.29
C ASP A 31 -6.26 13.42 -0.05
N HIS A 32 -5.21 13.28 0.76
CA HIS A 32 -4.35 14.38 1.18
C HIS A 32 -3.50 14.98 0.05
N TYR A 33 -2.93 14.15 -0.82
CA TYR A 33 -1.99 14.61 -1.85
C TYR A 33 -2.61 14.75 -3.24
N PHE A 34 -3.71 14.05 -3.50
CA PHE A 34 -4.30 13.96 -4.84
C PHE A 34 -5.79 14.34 -4.89
N ASN A 35 -6.33 14.91 -3.80
CA ASN A 35 -7.71 15.39 -3.71
C ASN A 35 -8.72 14.33 -4.15
N ASN A 36 -8.53 13.10 -3.67
CA ASN A 36 -9.34 11.92 -3.97
C ASN A 36 -9.42 11.56 -5.48
N SER A 37 -8.48 12.04 -6.31
CA SER A 37 -8.46 11.78 -7.75
C SER A 37 -7.36 10.80 -8.13
N TYR A 38 -7.76 9.57 -8.46
CA TYR A 38 -6.87 8.56 -9.03
C TYR A 38 -6.22 9.01 -10.35
N LYS A 39 -6.88 9.88 -11.12
CA LYS A 39 -6.31 10.48 -12.33
C LYS A 39 -5.10 11.35 -12.01
N ASN A 40 -5.15 12.10 -10.90
CA ASN A 40 -4.02 12.94 -10.47
C ASN A 40 -2.84 12.09 -10.00
N VAL A 41 -3.11 10.96 -9.34
CA VAL A 41 -2.10 9.98 -8.95
C VAL A 41 -1.36 9.45 -10.19
N VAL A 42 -2.12 8.95 -11.19
CA VAL A 42 -1.54 8.42 -12.43
C VAL A 42 -0.80 9.51 -13.21
N SER A 43 -1.36 10.72 -13.29
CA SER A 43 -0.72 11.85 -13.98
C SER A 43 0.58 12.28 -13.30
N PHE A 44 0.65 12.20 -11.97
CA PHE A 44 1.87 12.47 -11.20
C PHE A 44 2.95 11.44 -11.49
N PHE A 45 2.62 10.14 -11.49
CA PHE A 45 3.59 9.09 -11.80
C PHE A 45 4.08 9.13 -13.25
N ALA A 46 3.20 9.49 -14.20
CA ALA A 46 3.57 9.69 -15.60
C ALA A 46 4.47 10.92 -15.79
N LYS A 47 4.22 12.02 -15.06
CA LYS A 47 5.03 13.25 -15.13
C LYS A 47 6.40 13.13 -14.48
N GLU A 48 6.51 12.37 -13.41
CA GLU A 48 7.76 12.12 -12.68
C GLU A 48 8.63 11.03 -13.36
N GLU A 49 8.21 10.53 -14.54
CA GLU A 49 8.84 9.40 -15.27
C GLU A 49 9.02 8.12 -14.43
N LYS A 50 8.30 8.00 -13.31
CA LYS A 50 8.35 6.84 -12.42
C LYS A 50 7.57 5.64 -12.96
N ILE A 51 6.72 5.87 -13.95
CA ILE A 51 5.97 4.86 -14.69
C ILE A 51 6.07 5.19 -16.18
N SER A 52 6.47 4.20 -16.95
CA SER A 52 6.51 4.26 -18.41
C SER A 52 5.11 4.06 -19.02
N VAL A 53 4.95 4.48 -20.27
CA VAL A 53 3.71 4.26 -21.03
C VAL A 53 3.41 2.77 -21.18
N ASP A 54 4.43 1.92 -21.29
CA ASP A 54 4.26 0.49 -21.49
C ASP A 54 3.83 -0.22 -20.20
N GLU A 55 4.38 0.16 -19.04
CA GLU A 55 3.87 -0.31 -17.74
C GLU A 55 2.40 0.09 -17.53
N LEU A 56 2.02 1.29 -17.98
CA LEU A 56 0.62 1.72 -17.91
C LEU A 56 -0.29 0.83 -18.78
N LYS A 57 0.16 0.46 -19.97
CA LYS A 57 -0.57 -0.47 -20.87
C LYS A 57 -0.68 -1.87 -20.27
N GLU A 58 0.37 -2.36 -19.62
CA GLU A 58 0.33 -3.65 -18.92
C GLU A 58 -0.73 -3.66 -17.81
N ILE A 59 -0.81 -2.58 -17.02
CA ILE A 59 -1.84 -2.43 -15.98
C ILE A 59 -3.25 -2.44 -16.61
N ILE A 60 -3.46 -1.73 -17.72
CA ILE A 60 -4.74 -1.72 -18.43
C ILE A 60 -5.09 -3.14 -18.92
N ALA A 61 -4.14 -3.84 -19.54
CA ALA A 61 -4.35 -5.20 -20.03
C ALA A 61 -4.68 -6.20 -18.91
N LEU A 62 -4.11 -6.02 -17.70
CA LEU A 62 -4.45 -6.82 -16.52
C LEU A 62 -5.89 -6.60 -16.05
N ILE A 63 -6.39 -5.36 -16.12
CA ILE A 63 -7.78 -5.02 -15.76
C ILE A 63 -8.75 -5.62 -16.79
N GLU A 64 -8.43 -5.51 -18.07
CA GLU A 64 -9.25 -6.07 -19.15
C GLU A 64 -9.33 -7.60 -19.10
N LYS A 65 -8.25 -8.28 -18.67
CA LYS A 65 -8.22 -9.74 -18.46
C LYS A 65 -9.00 -10.24 -17.24
N GLN A 66 -9.28 -9.38 -16.26
CA GLN A 66 -10.08 -9.73 -15.09
C GLN A 66 -11.58 -9.54 -15.31
N LYS A 67 -11.98 -9.14 -16.51
CA LYS A 67 -13.36 -8.99 -16.94
C LYS A 67 -13.82 -10.22 -17.72
#